data_AF-A0A944P2H2-F1
#
_entry.id   AF-A0A944P2H2-F1
#
_cell.length_a   1.000
_cell.length_b   1.000
_cell.length_c   1.000
_cell.angle_alpha   90.00
_cell.angle_beta   90.00
_cell.angle_gamma   90.00
#
_symmetry.space_group_name_H-M   'P 1'
#
loop_
_entity.id
_entity.type
_entity.pdbx_description
1 polymer ?
#
loop_
_entity_poly.entity_id
_entity_poly.type
_entity_poly.pdbx_seq_one_letter_code
_entity_poly.pdbx_strand_id
1 'polypeptide(L)'
;MPPCFVWPNVSEKNDGANRDATKRSARERLLVERERQKAREKRRRTLIVSAAVVGVLGLAAVVGLIAANTGKSGSDKAGPVVAPSGATGKDALAIRTGKDEAKSTLTVWEDFRCPACKAFEDNYRTTVHELEAKGLLKVDYHLVTLIDGNMGGTGSLKAANAASCAQDAAKFPTYHDVLFQNQPQETDDAYGNNAKLLELAAKVPGLDTPGFRSCVEDGTHNSWVAKSQEAFRNGNFKGTPTVLLDGKNIFADQANPLTPQKLKETVEAAAKGSGGTASKGTPKASASASPSASSSAAKTSSRSLSKESSKESWKQSAKVSSTDSSTSGSKTVSGSGSGSGSGSGSGSGSAGASKGASQD
;
A
#
# COMPACT_ATOMS: atom_id res chain seq x y z
N MET A 1 -93.03 58.46 36.95
CA MET A 1 -92.98 57.44 35.88
C MET A 1 -92.46 58.08 34.59
N PRO A 2 -91.97 57.30 33.59
CA PRO A 2 -90.70 57.61 32.92
C PRO A 2 -90.88 58.15 31.48
N PRO A 3 -89.82 58.24 30.65
CA PRO A 3 -89.25 57.05 30.00
C PRO A 3 -87.72 56.92 30.11
N CYS A 4 -87.21 55.73 29.77
CA CYS A 4 -85.78 55.45 29.64
C CYS A 4 -85.17 56.16 28.42
N PHE A 5 -83.86 56.44 28.44
CA PHE A 5 -83.09 56.64 27.21
C PHE A 5 -81.97 55.60 27.08
N VAL A 6 -81.66 55.23 25.85
CA VAL A 6 -80.92 54.01 25.49
C VAL A 6 -79.42 54.24 25.52
N TRP A 7 -78.65 53.29 26.05
CA TRP A 7 -77.21 53.19 25.82
C TRP A 7 -76.94 52.70 24.38
N PRO A 8 -76.31 53.49 23.50
CA PRO A 8 -75.80 52.97 22.23
C PRO A 8 -74.59 52.08 22.52
N ASN A 9 -74.73 50.78 22.28
CA ASN A 9 -73.63 49.83 22.34
C ASN A 9 -72.80 49.89 21.04
N VAL A 10 -71.58 49.32 21.12
CA VAL A 10 -70.70 48.95 20.00
C VAL A 10 -69.96 50.09 19.27
N SER A 11 -68.63 50.01 19.33
CA SER A 11 -67.73 50.54 18.29
C SER A 11 -66.62 49.51 18.04
N GLU A 12 -67.00 48.40 17.39
CA GLU A 12 -66.23 47.16 17.14
C GLU A 12 -65.04 47.32 16.17
N LYS A 13 -64.52 48.55 16.00
CA LYS A 13 -63.67 48.92 14.86
C LYS A 13 -62.17 48.90 15.15
N ASN A 14 -61.74 48.77 16.41
CA ASN A 14 -60.33 48.88 16.80
C ASN A 14 -59.59 47.52 16.93
N ASP A 15 -60.28 46.42 17.25
CA ASP A 15 -59.62 45.15 17.56
C ASP A 15 -58.97 44.46 16.35
N GLY A 16 -59.56 44.62 15.16
CA GLY A 16 -58.99 44.08 13.92
C GLY A 16 -57.62 44.69 13.60
N ALA A 17 -57.54 46.04 13.63
CA ALA A 17 -56.30 46.77 13.35
C ALA A 17 -55.18 46.42 14.34
N ASN A 18 -55.51 46.30 15.64
CA ASN A 18 -54.54 45.95 16.67
C ASN A 18 -54.00 44.52 16.52
N ARG A 19 -54.87 43.54 16.20
CA ARG A 19 -54.46 42.15 15.94
C ARG A 19 -53.53 42.04 14.73
N ASP A 20 -53.75 42.81 13.67
CA ASP A 20 -52.89 42.74 12.47
C ASP A 20 -51.58 43.52 12.61
N ALA A 21 -51.55 44.64 13.35
CA ALA A 21 -50.31 45.27 13.77
C ALA A 21 -49.44 44.31 14.62
N THR A 22 -50.06 43.63 15.58
CA THR A 22 -49.40 42.63 16.43
C THR A 22 -48.80 41.48 15.60
N LYS A 23 -49.56 40.92 14.65
CA LYS A 23 -49.06 39.85 13.74
C LYS A 23 -47.88 40.28 12.88
N ARG A 24 -47.80 41.54 12.44
CA ARG A 24 -46.66 42.06 11.66
C ARG A 24 -45.39 42.10 12.49
N SER A 25 -45.46 42.70 13.69
CA SER A 25 -44.30 42.78 14.60
C SER A 25 -43.77 41.40 15.04
N ALA A 26 -44.64 40.40 15.16
CA ALA A 26 -44.23 39.02 15.45
C ALA A 26 -43.42 38.39 14.31
N ARG A 27 -43.77 38.67 13.04
CA ARG A 27 -43.04 38.15 11.86
C ARG A 27 -41.66 38.79 11.71
N GLU A 28 -41.57 40.09 11.97
CA GLU A 28 -40.30 40.84 11.93
C GLU A 28 -39.28 40.30 12.95
N ARG A 29 -39.72 40.03 14.18
CA ARG A 29 -38.88 39.42 15.23
C ARG A 29 -38.28 38.07 14.79
N LEU A 30 -39.09 37.19 14.18
CA LEU A 30 -38.64 35.89 13.68
C LEU A 30 -37.65 35.98 12.52
N LEU A 31 -37.72 37.03 11.69
CA LEU A 31 -36.73 37.29 10.64
C LEU A 31 -35.41 37.76 11.25
N VAL A 32 -35.44 38.73 12.17
CA VAL A 32 -34.26 39.22 12.90
C VAL A 32 -33.56 38.10 13.67
N GLU A 33 -34.30 37.16 14.26
CA GLU A 33 -33.73 35.98 14.93
C GLU A 33 -33.07 35.01 13.94
N ARG A 34 -33.71 34.72 12.81
CA ARG A 34 -33.15 33.86 11.76
C ARG A 34 -31.89 34.45 11.13
N GLU A 35 -31.83 35.76 10.95
CA GLU A 35 -30.62 36.46 10.48
C GLU A 35 -29.50 36.41 11.53
N ARG A 36 -29.82 36.64 12.81
CA ARG A 36 -28.85 36.50 13.92
C ARG A 36 -28.30 35.07 14.03
N GLN A 37 -29.13 34.03 13.81
CA GLN A 37 -28.65 32.65 13.78
C GLN A 37 -27.75 32.37 12.55
N LYS A 38 -28.19 32.73 11.34
CA LYS A 38 -27.38 32.59 10.10
C LYS A 38 -26.04 33.33 10.19
N ALA A 39 -26.01 34.51 10.83
CA ALA A 39 -24.78 35.26 11.06
C ALA A 39 -23.84 34.56 12.05
N ARG A 40 -24.37 33.98 13.14
CA ARG A 40 -23.60 33.16 14.10
C ARG A 40 -23.04 31.90 13.46
N GLU A 41 -23.85 31.19 12.66
CA GLU A 41 -23.43 29.98 11.97
C GLU A 41 -22.34 30.26 10.92
N LYS A 42 -22.51 31.31 10.09
CA LYS A 42 -21.46 31.76 9.15
C LYS A 42 -20.17 32.10 9.89
N ARG A 43 -20.23 32.88 10.97
CA ARG A 43 -19.04 33.19 11.79
C ARG A 43 -18.38 31.94 12.37
N ARG A 44 -19.16 30.98 12.91
CA ARG A 44 -18.63 29.70 13.42
C ARG A 44 -17.96 28.88 12.32
N ARG A 45 -18.57 28.76 11.13
CA ARG A 45 -17.98 28.04 9.99
C ARG A 45 -16.70 28.71 9.49
N THR A 46 -16.68 30.04 9.34
CA THR A 46 -15.47 30.79 8.98
C THR A 46 -14.37 30.60 10.01
N LEU A 47 -14.67 30.70 11.32
CA LEU A 47 -13.69 30.50 12.39
C LEU A 47 -13.09 29.08 12.39
N ILE A 48 -13.92 28.04 12.23
CA ILE A 48 -13.45 26.65 12.13
C ILE A 48 -12.56 26.46 10.90
N VAL A 49 -12.95 26.99 9.73
CA VAL A 49 -12.14 26.89 8.51
C VAL A 49 -10.82 27.67 8.66
N SER A 50 -10.83 28.88 9.23
CA SER A 50 -9.58 29.62 9.47
C SER A 50 -8.68 28.93 10.50
N ALA A 51 -9.24 28.31 11.54
CA ALA A 51 -8.47 27.54 12.52
C ALA A 51 -7.85 26.28 11.90
N ALA A 52 -8.58 25.58 11.02
CA ALA A 52 -8.05 24.44 10.27
C ALA A 52 -6.91 24.86 9.32
N VAL A 53 -7.08 25.94 8.55
CA VAL A 53 -6.04 26.46 7.65
C VAL A 53 -4.80 26.91 8.43
N VAL A 54 -4.97 27.65 9.54
CA VAL A 54 -3.84 28.05 10.41
C VAL A 54 -3.18 26.84 11.06
N GLY A 55 -3.94 25.80 11.44
CA GLY A 55 -3.40 24.54 11.97
C GLY A 55 -2.54 23.78 10.95
N VAL A 56 -3.01 23.66 9.71
CA VAL A 56 -2.27 23.02 8.61
C VAL A 56 -1.01 23.82 8.25
N LEU A 57 -1.11 25.15 8.15
CA LEU A 57 0.05 26.02 7.90
C LEU A 57 1.05 25.99 9.07
N GLY A 58 0.58 25.89 10.31
CA GLY A 58 1.40 25.71 11.50
C GLY A 58 2.16 24.38 11.50
N LEU A 59 1.47 23.28 11.16
CA LEU A 59 2.10 21.96 10.96
C LEU A 59 3.18 22.02 9.85
N ALA A 60 2.87 22.62 8.70
CA ALA A 60 3.83 22.79 7.62
C ALA A 60 5.06 23.63 8.04
N ALA A 61 4.86 24.69 8.83
CA ALA A 61 5.95 25.50 9.36
C ALA A 61 6.82 24.75 10.39
N VAL A 62 6.22 23.94 11.26
CA VAL A 62 6.96 23.09 12.22
C VAL A 62 7.76 22.00 11.49
N VAL A 63 7.17 21.34 10.48
CA VAL A 63 7.89 20.38 9.63
C VAL A 63 9.04 21.05 8.88
N GLY A 64 8.82 22.26 8.34
CA GLY A 64 9.87 23.05 7.70
C GLY A 64 11.02 23.42 8.64
N LEU A 65 10.73 23.78 9.90
CA LEU A 65 11.74 24.09 10.91
C LEU A 65 12.57 22.86 11.30
N ILE A 66 11.92 21.69 11.44
CA ILE A 66 12.60 20.42 11.72
C ILE A 66 13.51 20.04 10.54
N ALA A 67 13.00 20.12 9.31
CA ALA A 67 13.76 19.81 8.09
C ALA A 67 14.96 20.76 7.86
N ALA A 68 14.86 22.03 8.27
CA ALA A 68 15.95 22.99 8.17
C ALA A 68 17.12 22.68 9.13
N ASN A 69 16.84 22.09 10.29
CA ASN A 69 17.87 21.75 11.28
C ASN A 69 18.54 20.38 11.05
N THR A 70 17.93 19.45 10.31
CA THR A 70 18.49 18.10 10.02
C THR A 70 19.49 18.12 8.85
N GLY A 71 20.55 18.91 8.98
CA GLY A 71 21.50 19.19 7.90
C GLY A 71 22.40 18.00 7.48
N LYS A 72 22.21 17.57 6.23
CA LYS A 72 23.27 17.19 5.27
C LYS A 72 23.95 15.81 5.39
N SER A 73 23.42 14.83 4.65
CA SER A 73 24.23 13.91 3.83
C SER A 73 23.43 13.35 2.64
N GLY A 74 24.13 13.06 1.52
CA GLY A 74 23.71 12.13 0.47
C GLY A 74 22.38 12.31 -0.31
N SER A 75 22.48 12.93 -1.50
CA SER A 75 21.68 12.66 -2.72
C SER A 75 20.14 12.84 -2.75
N ASP A 76 19.69 13.21 -3.97
CA ASP A 76 18.33 13.15 -4.54
C ASP A 76 17.18 13.99 -3.96
N LYS A 77 16.38 14.56 -4.88
CA LYS A 77 15.26 15.46 -4.60
C LYS A 77 13.95 14.71 -4.36
N ALA A 78 13.92 13.85 -3.35
CA ALA A 78 12.67 13.42 -2.74
C ALA A 78 12.15 14.50 -1.78
N GLY A 79 10.82 14.57 -1.59
CA GLY A 79 10.23 15.29 -0.46
C GLY A 79 10.46 14.54 0.86
N PRO A 80 9.99 15.09 2.01
CA PRO A 80 10.03 14.36 3.27
C PRO A 80 9.31 13.01 3.15
N VAL A 81 9.85 11.99 3.82
CA VAL A 81 9.26 10.65 3.85
C VAL A 81 8.09 10.65 4.84
N VAL A 82 6.88 10.35 4.35
CA VAL A 82 5.65 10.39 5.16
C VAL A 82 5.24 8.97 5.54
N ALA A 83 5.73 8.51 6.69
CA ALA A 83 5.34 7.22 7.25
C ALA A 83 3.87 7.23 7.72
N PRO A 84 3.16 6.09 7.64
CA PRO A 84 1.87 5.95 8.29
C PRO A 84 2.02 5.95 9.81
N SER A 85 0.94 6.30 10.51
CA SER A 85 0.88 6.39 11.96
C SER A 85 1.13 5.05 12.64
N GLY A 86 1.94 5.08 13.70
CA GLY A 86 2.37 3.87 14.37
C GLY A 86 3.30 2.97 13.54
N ALA A 87 3.90 3.46 12.44
CA ALA A 87 4.97 2.73 11.76
C ALA A 87 6.17 2.47 12.70
N THR A 88 6.75 1.28 12.61
CA THR A 88 7.73 0.75 13.58
C THR A 88 8.94 0.11 12.88
N GLY A 89 9.78 -0.58 13.66
CA GLY A 89 10.96 -1.28 13.17
C GLY A 89 12.10 -0.33 12.84
N LYS A 90 13.14 -0.86 12.18
CA LYS A 90 14.25 -0.04 11.71
C LYS A 90 13.71 1.00 10.71
N ASP A 91 14.20 2.24 10.81
CA ASP A 91 13.88 3.32 9.89
C ASP A 91 12.37 3.71 9.81
N ALA A 92 11.56 3.21 10.76
CA ALA A 92 10.10 3.26 10.78
C ALA A 92 9.43 2.68 9.52
N LEU A 93 9.95 1.55 9.00
CA LEU A 93 9.52 0.95 7.72
C LEU A 93 8.56 -0.25 7.83
N ALA A 94 8.10 -0.63 9.02
CA ALA A 94 7.11 -1.70 9.21
C ALA A 94 5.76 -1.15 9.68
N ILE A 95 4.64 -1.68 9.15
CA ILE A 95 3.32 -1.56 9.79
C ILE A 95 3.16 -2.78 10.71
N ARG A 96 2.89 -2.56 12.00
CA ARG A 96 2.73 -3.65 12.97
C ARG A 96 1.26 -4.03 13.17
N THR A 97 1.01 -5.33 13.25
CA THR A 97 -0.24 -5.94 13.69
C THR A 97 0.01 -6.91 14.86
N GLY A 98 -1.04 -7.29 15.59
CA GLY A 98 -0.94 -8.02 16.86
C GLY A 98 -0.62 -7.11 18.06
N LYS A 99 -0.10 -7.69 19.15
CA LYS A 99 0.20 -6.97 20.40
C LYS A 99 1.70 -6.78 20.56
N ASP A 100 2.17 -5.60 21.00
CA ASP A 100 3.61 -5.35 21.14
C ASP A 100 4.30 -6.26 22.17
N GLU A 101 3.57 -6.77 23.16
CA GLU A 101 4.06 -7.72 24.17
C GLU A 101 4.17 -9.16 23.65
N ALA A 102 3.72 -9.44 22.42
CA ALA A 102 3.87 -10.74 21.79
C ALA A 102 5.35 -11.12 21.65
N LYS A 103 5.69 -12.35 22.04
CA LYS A 103 7.08 -12.82 22.17
C LYS A 103 7.72 -13.14 20.83
N SER A 104 6.96 -13.74 19.91
CA SER A 104 7.41 -13.99 18.56
C SER A 104 6.97 -12.88 17.61
N THR A 105 7.85 -12.54 16.68
CA THR A 105 7.64 -11.54 15.63
C THR A 105 7.77 -12.20 14.27
N LEU A 106 6.73 -12.10 13.45
CA LEU A 106 6.77 -12.49 12.05
C LEU A 106 7.07 -11.25 11.20
N THR A 107 8.21 -11.20 10.51
CA THR A 107 8.50 -10.12 9.57
C THR A 107 8.10 -10.58 8.17
N VAL A 108 7.23 -9.84 7.49
CA VAL A 108 6.71 -10.18 6.15
C VAL A 108 7.07 -9.05 5.18
N TRP A 109 7.88 -9.36 4.17
CA TRP A 109 8.14 -8.44 3.04
C TRP A 109 7.33 -8.89 1.83
N GLU A 110 6.42 -8.05 1.36
CA GLU A 110 5.36 -8.44 0.43
C GLU A 110 4.95 -7.32 -0.55
N ASP A 111 4.31 -7.73 -1.65
CA ASP A 111 3.82 -6.85 -2.71
C ASP A 111 2.37 -7.25 -3.05
N PHE A 112 1.46 -6.26 -3.01
CA PHE A 112 0.03 -6.49 -3.24
C PHE A 112 -0.33 -6.99 -4.65
N ARG A 113 0.56 -6.90 -5.65
CA ARG A 113 0.37 -7.52 -6.98
C ARG A 113 0.99 -8.92 -7.10
N CYS A 114 1.82 -9.35 -6.16
CA CYS A 114 2.57 -10.60 -6.27
C CYS A 114 1.69 -11.84 -5.94
N PRO A 115 1.54 -12.82 -6.87
CA PRO A 115 0.75 -14.02 -6.64
C PRO A 115 1.30 -14.92 -5.53
N ALA A 116 2.62 -14.93 -5.32
CA ALA A 116 3.23 -15.68 -4.22
C ALA A 116 2.90 -15.08 -2.85
N CYS A 117 2.71 -13.76 -2.75
CA CYS A 117 2.26 -13.11 -1.51
C CYS A 117 0.80 -13.46 -1.22
N LYS A 118 -0.07 -13.42 -2.24
CA LYS A 118 -1.45 -13.93 -2.11
C LYS A 118 -1.48 -15.41 -1.71
N ALA A 119 -0.66 -16.25 -2.31
CA ALA A 119 -0.58 -17.67 -1.97
C ALA A 119 -0.06 -17.91 -0.54
N PHE A 120 0.77 -17.03 0.01
CA PHE A 120 1.07 -17.03 1.44
C PHE A 120 -0.15 -16.59 2.25
N GLU A 121 -0.67 -15.39 2.02
CA GLU A 121 -1.75 -14.83 2.85
C GLU A 121 -3.02 -15.69 2.86
N ASP A 122 -3.45 -16.23 1.72
CA ASP A 122 -4.62 -17.13 1.66
C ASP A 122 -4.43 -18.46 2.42
N ASN A 123 -3.20 -18.90 2.65
CA ASN A 123 -2.89 -20.09 3.45
C ASN A 123 -2.61 -19.78 4.93
N TYR A 124 -2.13 -18.58 5.26
CA TYR A 124 -1.59 -18.24 6.59
C TYR A 124 -2.46 -17.30 7.42
N ARG A 125 -3.20 -16.37 6.80
CA ARG A 125 -4.07 -15.34 7.42
C ARG A 125 -4.83 -15.83 8.66
N THR A 126 -5.59 -16.92 8.54
CA THR A 126 -6.40 -17.49 9.64
C THR A 126 -5.54 -17.87 10.85
N THR A 127 -4.36 -18.45 10.63
CA THR A 127 -3.44 -18.83 11.72
C THR A 127 -2.72 -17.62 12.30
N VAL A 128 -2.34 -16.65 11.46
CA VAL A 128 -1.74 -15.38 11.90
C VAL A 128 -2.70 -14.66 12.85
N HIS A 129 -3.94 -14.40 12.42
CA HIS A 129 -4.93 -13.71 13.25
C HIS A 129 -5.33 -14.49 14.51
N GLU A 130 -5.38 -15.83 14.47
CA GLU A 130 -5.56 -16.64 15.67
C GLU A 130 -4.47 -16.36 16.72
N LEU A 131 -3.20 -16.27 16.29
CA LEU A 131 -2.05 -16.06 17.17
C LEU A 131 -1.95 -14.61 17.65
N GLU A 132 -2.30 -13.63 16.81
CA GLU A 132 -2.41 -12.22 17.16
C GLU A 132 -3.52 -11.95 18.18
N ALA A 133 -4.71 -12.53 17.98
CA ALA A 133 -5.84 -12.40 18.89
C ALA A 133 -5.52 -12.99 20.28
N LYS A 134 -4.86 -14.16 20.31
CA LYS A 134 -4.29 -14.74 21.53
C LYS A 134 -3.18 -13.87 22.15
N GLY A 135 -2.57 -12.95 21.39
CA GLY A 135 -1.46 -12.11 21.83
C GLY A 135 -0.10 -12.81 21.88
N LEU A 136 0.07 -13.88 21.10
CA LEU A 136 1.29 -14.70 21.07
C LEU A 136 2.22 -14.31 19.92
N LEU A 137 1.63 -13.79 18.83
CA LEU A 137 2.32 -13.27 17.65
C LEU A 137 2.04 -11.77 17.47
N LYS A 138 3.02 -11.08 16.91
CA LYS A 138 2.89 -9.81 16.21
C LYS A 138 3.53 -9.92 14.83
N VAL A 139 3.02 -9.17 13.86
CA VAL A 139 3.54 -9.19 12.49
C VAL A 139 4.04 -7.79 12.13
N ASP A 140 5.25 -7.73 11.56
CA ASP A 140 5.86 -6.52 11.00
C ASP A 140 5.80 -6.63 9.47
N TYR A 141 4.81 -5.98 8.89
CA TYR A 141 4.57 -5.93 7.44
C TYR A 141 5.39 -4.81 6.80
N HIS A 142 6.24 -5.19 5.84
CA HIS A 142 7.04 -4.30 5.00
C HIS A 142 6.53 -4.35 3.56
N LEU A 143 5.86 -3.29 3.14
CA LEU A 143 5.24 -3.20 1.82
C LEU A 143 6.27 -2.80 0.76
N VAL A 144 6.34 -3.52 -0.36
CA VAL A 144 7.29 -3.27 -1.47
C VAL A 144 6.58 -3.23 -2.83
N THR A 145 7.34 -2.90 -3.88
CA THR A 145 6.85 -2.62 -5.24
C THR A 145 7.69 -3.37 -6.28
N LEU A 146 7.92 -4.67 -6.03
CA LEU A 146 8.76 -5.53 -6.82
C LEU A 146 8.11 -5.86 -8.17
N ILE A 147 6.78 -5.98 -8.23
CA ILE A 147 6.06 -6.25 -9.47
C ILE A 147 6.01 -5.01 -10.36
N ASP A 148 5.72 -3.82 -9.81
CA ASP A 148 5.85 -2.55 -10.54
C ASP A 148 7.27 -2.38 -11.13
N GLY A 149 8.31 -2.77 -10.39
CA GLY A 149 9.71 -2.72 -10.84
C GLY A 149 10.08 -3.75 -11.92
N ASN A 150 9.46 -4.93 -11.90
CA ASN A 150 9.77 -6.03 -12.84
C ASN A 150 8.91 -6.01 -14.12
N MET A 151 7.67 -5.52 -14.02
CA MET A 151 6.65 -5.62 -15.08
C MET A 151 6.07 -4.26 -15.50
N GLY A 152 6.42 -3.18 -14.81
CA GLY A 152 5.79 -1.88 -14.98
C GLY A 152 4.40 -1.81 -14.35
N GLY A 153 3.76 -0.64 -14.47
CA GLY A 153 2.54 -0.30 -13.74
C GLY A 153 2.83 0.56 -12.50
N THR A 154 1.80 0.77 -11.67
CA THR A 154 1.88 1.53 -10.41
C THR A 154 1.05 0.91 -9.28
N GLY A 155 0.45 -0.25 -9.49
CA GLY A 155 -0.50 -0.87 -8.58
C GLY A 155 0.10 -1.44 -7.32
N SER A 156 1.37 -1.87 -7.32
CA SER A 156 2.04 -2.24 -6.07
C SER A 156 2.23 -1.00 -5.19
N LEU A 157 2.76 0.08 -5.75
CA LEU A 157 2.96 1.36 -5.06
C LEU A 157 1.64 1.94 -4.53
N LYS A 158 0.59 1.95 -5.35
CA LYS A 158 -0.71 2.52 -4.99
C LYS A 158 -1.47 1.67 -3.99
N ALA A 159 -1.46 0.35 -4.11
CA ALA A 159 -2.04 -0.52 -3.10
C ALA A 159 -1.28 -0.43 -1.77
N ALA A 160 0.05 -0.34 -1.79
CA ALA A 160 0.86 -0.13 -0.59
C ALA A 160 0.61 1.24 0.06
N ASN A 161 0.42 2.30 -0.73
CA ASN A 161 -0.03 3.59 -0.24
C ASN A 161 -1.43 3.50 0.39
N ALA A 162 -2.39 2.85 -0.27
CA ALA A 162 -3.74 2.71 0.26
C ALA A 162 -3.79 1.85 1.54
N ALA A 163 -2.97 0.80 1.65
CA ALA A 163 -2.79 0.05 2.89
C ALA A 163 -2.21 0.92 4.00
N SER A 164 -1.23 1.77 3.69
CA SER A 164 -0.68 2.76 4.62
C SER A 164 -1.74 3.79 5.06
N CYS A 165 -2.58 4.27 4.15
CA CYS A 165 -3.73 5.12 4.50
C CYS A 165 -4.78 4.40 5.36
N ALA A 166 -4.92 3.07 5.23
CA ALA A 166 -5.76 2.27 6.11
C ALA A 166 -5.14 2.07 7.49
N GLN A 167 -3.81 2.10 7.62
CA GLN A 167 -3.14 2.16 8.92
C GLN A 167 -3.47 3.47 9.67
N ASP A 168 -3.54 4.61 8.97
CA ASP A 168 -3.99 5.89 9.55
C ASP A 168 -5.45 5.89 10.01
N ALA A 169 -6.28 4.97 9.52
CA ALA A 169 -7.63 4.72 10.02
C ALA A 169 -7.70 3.63 11.10
N ALA A 170 -6.58 3.02 11.51
CA ALA A 170 -6.49 1.80 12.31
C ALA A 170 -7.29 0.62 11.73
N LYS A 171 -7.23 0.46 10.39
CA LYS A 171 -7.94 -0.56 9.60
C LYS A 171 -7.03 -1.42 8.72
N PHE A 172 -5.71 -1.24 8.80
CA PHE A 172 -4.72 -1.95 7.97
C PHE A 172 -4.99 -3.46 7.84
N PRO A 173 -5.16 -4.26 8.92
CA PRO A 173 -5.30 -5.72 8.78
C PRO A 173 -6.49 -6.12 7.89
N THR A 174 -7.66 -5.54 8.14
CA THR A 174 -8.89 -5.86 7.39
C THR A 174 -8.87 -5.34 5.95
N TYR A 175 -8.06 -4.32 5.65
CA TYR A 175 -7.92 -3.82 4.28
C TYR A 175 -6.82 -4.55 3.49
N HIS A 176 -5.71 -4.91 4.14
CA HIS A 176 -4.70 -5.83 3.64
C HIS A 176 -5.32 -7.17 3.23
N ASP A 177 -6.17 -7.74 4.08
CA ASP A 177 -7.02 -8.89 3.77
C ASP A 177 -7.82 -8.70 2.49
N VAL A 178 -8.57 -7.59 2.41
CA VAL A 178 -9.43 -7.29 1.26
C VAL A 178 -8.61 -7.10 -0.02
N LEU A 179 -7.42 -6.50 0.03
CA LEU A 179 -6.52 -6.41 -1.11
C LEU A 179 -6.10 -7.81 -1.57
N PHE A 180 -5.46 -8.62 -0.71
CA PHE A 180 -5.03 -9.96 -1.15
C PHE A 180 -6.17 -10.89 -1.56
N GLN A 181 -7.35 -10.80 -0.94
CA GLN A 181 -8.55 -11.52 -1.37
C GLN A 181 -9.07 -11.08 -2.75
N ASN A 182 -8.82 -9.84 -3.17
CA ASN A 182 -9.30 -9.24 -4.42
C ASN A 182 -8.13 -8.84 -5.36
N GLN A 183 -6.99 -9.53 -5.25
CA GLN A 183 -5.81 -9.29 -6.09
C GLN A 183 -6.16 -9.52 -7.58
N PRO A 184 -5.76 -8.62 -8.50
CA PRO A 184 -5.87 -8.86 -9.93
C PRO A 184 -4.91 -9.97 -10.38
N GLN A 185 -4.92 -10.31 -11.67
CA GLN A 185 -3.80 -11.08 -12.24
C GLN A 185 -2.53 -10.21 -12.20
N GLU A 186 -1.35 -10.82 -12.06
CA GLU A 186 -0.08 -10.07 -11.92
C GLU A 186 0.20 -9.11 -13.10
N THR A 187 -0.26 -9.49 -14.30
CA THR A 187 -0.22 -8.72 -15.55
C THR A 187 -1.26 -7.61 -15.67
N ASP A 188 -2.24 -7.55 -14.76
CA ASP A 188 -3.31 -6.56 -14.74
C ASP A 188 -3.05 -5.50 -13.66
N ASP A 189 -2.66 -4.30 -14.07
CA ASP A 189 -2.40 -3.16 -13.18
C ASP A 189 -3.69 -2.48 -12.68
N ALA A 190 -4.75 -3.24 -12.40
CA ALA A 190 -6.02 -2.72 -11.89
C ALA A 190 -5.87 -1.92 -10.58
N TYR A 191 -4.86 -2.25 -9.76
CA TYR A 191 -4.49 -1.49 -8.56
C TYR A 191 -3.76 -0.18 -8.87
N GLY A 192 -3.28 -0.01 -10.11
CA GLY A 192 -2.85 1.28 -10.66
C GLY A 192 -3.97 2.32 -10.72
N ASN A 193 -5.24 1.91 -10.54
CA ASN A 193 -6.39 2.79 -10.45
C ASN A 193 -6.86 2.99 -9.00
N ASN A 194 -6.68 4.20 -8.47
CA ASN A 194 -7.11 4.58 -7.13
C ASN A 194 -8.61 4.33 -6.90
N ALA A 195 -9.47 4.50 -7.91
CA ALA A 195 -10.90 4.22 -7.79
C ALA A 195 -11.19 2.75 -7.45
N LYS A 196 -10.36 1.81 -7.91
CA LYS A 196 -10.49 0.38 -7.56
C LYS A 196 -10.08 0.12 -6.11
N LEU A 197 -9.04 0.79 -5.63
CA LEU A 197 -8.61 0.70 -4.23
C LEU A 197 -9.69 1.27 -3.29
N LEU A 198 -10.36 2.36 -3.67
CA LEU A 198 -11.49 2.94 -2.93
C LEU A 198 -12.76 2.06 -3.00
N GLU A 199 -13.07 1.43 -4.14
CA GLU A 199 -14.13 0.43 -4.28
C GLU A 199 -13.92 -0.75 -3.31
N LEU A 200 -12.68 -1.23 -3.21
CA LEU A 200 -12.32 -2.28 -2.24
C LEU A 200 -12.40 -1.78 -0.79
N ALA A 201 -12.03 -0.53 -0.51
CA ALA A 201 -12.09 0.03 0.85
C ALA A 201 -13.52 0.13 1.40
N ALA A 202 -14.53 0.29 0.53
CA ALA A 202 -15.93 0.24 0.92
C ALA A 202 -16.38 -1.13 1.49
N LYS A 203 -15.57 -2.20 1.30
CA LYS A 203 -15.79 -3.51 1.95
C LYS A 203 -15.36 -3.53 3.43
N VAL A 204 -14.62 -2.53 3.91
CA VAL A 204 -14.10 -2.46 5.28
C VAL A 204 -14.90 -1.44 6.11
N PRO A 205 -15.69 -1.88 7.12
CA PRO A 205 -16.56 -0.99 7.88
C PRO A 205 -15.81 0.17 8.57
N GLY A 206 -16.14 1.40 8.16
CA GLY A 206 -15.58 2.64 8.70
C GLY A 206 -14.22 3.05 8.13
N LEU A 207 -13.70 2.38 7.09
CA LEU A 207 -12.48 2.82 6.39
C LEU A 207 -12.76 3.94 5.38
N ASP A 208 -13.81 3.77 4.57
CA ASP A 208 -14.15 4.70 3.49
C ASP A 208 -14.63 6.07 4.03
N THR A 209 -13.67 6.97 4.21
CA THR A 209 -13.82 8.30 4.80
C THR A 209 -13.16 9.36 3.92
N PRO A 210 -13.55 10.64 4.02
CA PRO A 210 -12.90 11.70 3.23
C PRO A 210 -11.38 11.81 3.45
N GLY A 211 -10.91 11.54 4.68
CA GLY A 211 -9.48 11.53 5.00
C GLY A 211 -8.73 10.38 4.33
N PHE A 212 -9.28 9.16 4.40
CA PHE A 212 -8.75 8.00 3.69
C PHE A 212 -8.72 8.23 2.17
N ARG A 213 -9.81 8.75 1.60
CA ARG A 213 -9.90 9.07 0.16
C ARG A 213 -8.82 10.03 -0.29
N SER A 214 -8.65 11.17 0.40
CA SER A 214 -7.57 12.12 0.10
C SER A 214 -6.21 11.43 0.21
N CYS A 215 -5.93 10.71 1.29
CA CYS A 215 -4.64 10.02 1.48
C CYS A 215 -4.29 9.05 0.31
N VAL A 216 -5.28 8.30 -0.18
CA VAL A 216 -5.17 7.40 -1.35
C VAL A 216 -4.97 8.19 -2.64
N GLU A 217 -5.76 9.25 -2.86
CA GLU A 217 -5.77 10.07 -4.07
C GLU A 217 -4.49 10.92 -4.22
N ASP A 218 -4.02 11.53 -3.13
CA ASP A 218 -2.81 12.33 -3.02
C ASP A 218 -1.51 11.50 -3.05
N GLY A 219 -1.60 10.18 -2.83
CA GLY A 219 -0.42 9.29 -2.79
C GLY A 219 0.47 9.51 -1.57
N THR A 220 -0.13 9.85 -0.42
CA THR A 220 0.53 10.44 0.76
C THR A 220 1.78 9.69 1.23
N HIS A 221 1.74 8.35 1.27
CA HIS A 221 2.82 7.49 1.75
C HIS A 221 3.72 6.93 0.63
N ASN A 222 3.57 7.37 -0.62
CA ASN A 222 4.38 6.89 -1.75
C ASN A 222 5.90 7.01 -1.48
N SER A 223 6.34 8.07 -0.79
CA SER A 223 7.75 8.27 -0.41
C SER A 223 8.23 7.28 0.66
N TRP A 224 7.34 6.81 1.53
CA TRP A 224 7.63 5.78 2.53
C TRP A 224 7.66 4.38 1.91
N VAL A 225 6.71 4.06 1.02
CA VAL A 225 6.72 2.81 0.25
C VAL A 225 8.00 2.71 -0.59
N ALA A 226 8.44 3.80 -1.24
CA ALA A 226 9.70 3.83 -1.98
C ALA A 226 10.93 3.56 -1.08
N LYS A 227 10.96 4.10 0.15
CA LYS A 227 12.03 3.82 1.13
C LYS A 227 11.98 2.38 1.66
N SER A 228 10.79 1.80 1.83
CA SER A 228 10.61 0.37 2.16
C SER A 228 11.14 -0.53 1.04
N GLN A 229 10.80 -0.24 -0.22
CA GLN A 229 11.36 -0.94 -1.38
C GLN A 229 12.89 -0.78 -1.48
N GLU A 230 13.46 0.37 -1.11
CA GLU A 230 14.92 0.49 -1.02
C GLU A 230 15.51 -0.42 0.07
N ALA A 231 14.94 -0.42 1.27
CA ALA A 231 15.37 -1.29 2.36
C ALA A 231 15.30 -2.78 1.99
N PHE A 232 14.29 -3.20 1.22
CA PHE A 232 14.20 -4.55 0.68
C PHE A 232 15.37 -4.91 -0.25
N ARG A 233 15.72 -4.02 -1.20
CA ARG A 233 16.87 -4.23 -2.09
C ARG A 233 18.18 -4.32 -1.28
N ASN A 234 18.34 -3.43 -0.31
CA ASN A 234 19.51 -3.34 0.55
C ASN A 234 19.58 -4.50 1.58
N GLY A 235 18.49 -5.23 1.80
CA GLY A 235 18.43 -6.45 2.62
C GLY A 235 18.86 -7.74 1.90
N ASN A 236 19.25 -7.66 0.62
CA ASN A 236 19.68 -8.79 -0.22
C ASN A 236 18.66 -9.94 -0.38
N PHE A 237 17.39 -9.69 -0.03
CA PHE A 237 16.27 -10.63 -0.19
C PHE A 237 16.09 -11.06 -1.65
N LYS A 238 15.55 -12.27 -1.87
CA LYS A 238 15.51 -12.92 -3.20
C LYS A 238 14.18 -12.82 -3.93
N GLY A 239 13.14 -12.35 -3.25
CA GLY A 239 11.80 -12.20 -3.80
C GLY A 239 10.77 -11.99 -2.71
N THR A 240 9.53 -11.81 -3.12
CA THR A 240 8.35 -11.69 -2.25
C THR A 240 7.48 -12.95 -2.38
N PRO A 241 6.91 -13.47 -1.28
CA PRO A 241 7.06 -12.99 0.09
C PRO A 241 8.40 -13.43 0.68
N THR A 242 9.05 -12.55 1.46
CA THR A 242 10.13 -12.97 2.38
C THR A 242 9.57 -12.96 3.79
N VAL A 243 9.45 -14.14 4.40
CA VAL A 243 8.82 -14.34 5.72
C VAL A 243 9.87 -14.84 6.71
N LEU A 244 10.10 -14.06 7.77
CA LEU A 244 11.05 -14.34 8.84
C LEU A 244 10.29 -14.52 10.16
N LEU A 245 10.56 -15.59 10.91
CA LEU A 245 10.08 -15.72 12.31
C LEU A 245 11.27 -15.51 13.24
N ASP A 246 11.17 -14.50 14.11
CA ASP A 246 12.22 -14.13 15.06
C ASP A 246 13.59 -13.95 14.37
N GLY A 247 13.56 -13.30 13.21
CA GLY A 247 14.71 -13.02 12.34
C GLY A 247 15.18 -14.18 11.45
N LYS A 248 14.64 -15.39 11.60
CA LYS A 248 15.04 -16.57 10.80
C LYS A 248 14.14 -16.73 9.58
N ASN A 249 14.72 -16.83 8.38
CA ASN A 249 13.95 -17.14 7.17
C ASN A 249 13.51 -18.60 7.19
N ILE A 250 12.25 -18.83 7.56
CA ILE A 250 11.61 -20.14 7.68
C ILE A 250 10.78 -20.52 6.44
N PHE A 251 10.63 -19.61 5.49
CA PHE A 251 9.88 -19.82 4.25
C PHE A 251 10.79 -20.29 3.10
N ALA A 252 12.06 -19.90 3.12
CA ALA A 252 13.09 -20.38 2.18
C ALA A 252 13.70 -21.74 2.56
N ASP A 253 13.40 -22.30 3.74
CA ASP A 253 13.87 -23.63 4.14
C ASP A 253 13.04 -24.72 3.44
N GLN A 254 13.55 -25.19 2.30
CA GLN A 254 12.93 -26.27 1.51
C GLN A 254 12.96 -27.64 2.19
N ALA A 255 13.87 -27.87 3.16
CA ALA A 255 13.95 -29.13 3.90
C ALA A 255 12.94 -29.18 5.05
N ASN A 256 12.63 -28.02 5.64
CA ASN A 256 11.70 -27.86 6.74
C ASN A 256 10.70 -26.73 6.45
N PRO A 257 9.87 -26.84 5.40
CA PRO A 257 8.97 -25.75 5.01
C PRO A 257 8.08 -25.31 6.17
N LEU A 258 7.76 -24.02 6.18
CA LEU A 258 6.70 -23.52 7.03
C LEU A 258 5.37 -24.15 6.63
N THR A 259 4.53 -24.44 7.63
CA THR A 259 3.10 -24.72 7.46
C THR A 259 2.34 -23.91 8.51
N PRO A 260 1.03 -23.63 8.33
CA PRO A 260 0.26 -22.90 9.34
C PRO A 260 0.28 -23.62 10.69
N GLN A 261 0.14 -24.95 10.71
CA GLN A 261 0.24 -25.75 11.94
C GLN A 261 1.61 -25.61 12.61
N LYS A 262 2.71 -25.65 11.85
CA LYS A 262 4.08 -25.51 12.37
C LYS A 262 4.36 -24.10 12.91
N LEU A 263 3.82 -23.05 12.27
CA LEU A 263 3.87 -21.68 12.77
C LEU A 263 3.18 -21.59 14.14
N LYS A 264 1.96 -22.14 14.23
CA LYS A 264 1.14 -22.20 15.44
C LYS A 264 1.84 -22.93 16.59
N GLU A 265 2.39 -24.11 16.33
CA GLU A 265 3.17 -24.89 17.29
C GLU A 265 4.42 -24.15 17.77
N THR A 266 5.19 -23.55 16.85
CA THR A 266 6.42 -22.82 17.20
C THR A 266 6.13 -21.61 18.08
N VAL A 267 5.14 -20.79 17.71
CA VAL A 267 4.74 -19.59 18.45
C VAL A 267 4.14 -19.95 19.81
N GLU A 268 3.27 -20.97 19.88
CA GLU A 268 2.73 -21.43 21.16
C GLU A 268 3.80 -22.07 22.08
N ALA A 269 4.83 -22.70 21.53
CA ALA A 269 5.98 -23.19 22.30
C ALA A 269 6.83 -22.03 22.84
N ALA A 270 7.14 -21.02 22.01
CA ALA A 270 7.86 -19.82 22.42
C ALA A 270 7.10 -19.04 23.52
N ALA A 271 5.78 -18.96 23.41
CA ALA A 271 4.91 -18.39 24.44
C ALA A 271 5.05 -19.09 25.80
N LYS A 272 5.05 -20.44 25.81
CA LYS A 272 5.14 -21.27 27.01
C LYS A 272 6.55 -21.28 27.62
N GLY A 273 7.60 -21.24 26.80
CA GLY A 273 9.00 -21.44 27.20
C GLY A 273 9.53 -20.43 28.24
N SER A 274 9.09 -19.18 28.23
CA SER A 274 9.55 -18.15 29.19
C SER A 274 8.87 -18.24 30.57
N GLY A 275 8.08 -19.30 30.84
CA GLY A 275 7.51 -19.56 32.16
C GLY A 275 8.51 -20.11 33.20
N GLY A 276 9.72 -20.53 32.79
CA GLY A 276 10.70 -21.04 33.74
C GLY A 276 12.08 -21.37 33.16
N THR A 277 13.01 -20.42 33.19
CA THR A 277 14.45 -20.73 33.32
C THR A 277 15.23 -19.52 33.85
N ALA A 278 15.49 -19.49 35.15
CA ALA A 278 16.44 -18.57 35.79
C ALA A 278 17.78 -19.29 36.05
N SER A 279 18.60 -19.43 35.00
CA SER A 279 19.95 -20.02 35.04
C SER A 279 20.64 -19.88 33.68
N LYS A 280 21.97 -19.74 33.56
CA LYS A 280 23.01 -19.50 34.58
C LYS A 280 24.28 -18.95 33.89
N GLY A 281 25.06 -18.14 34.60
CA GLY A 281 26.52 -18.02 34.47
C GLY A 281 27.14 -17.78 33.08
N THR A 282 27.53 -16.53 32.81
CA THR A 282 28.52 -16.18 31.76
C THR A 282 29.95 -16.59 32.15
N PRO A 283 30.71 -17.28 31.28
CA PRO A 283 32.17 -17.22 31.23
C PRO A 283 32.58 -16.34 30.03
N LYS A 284 32.82 -15.04 30.25
CA LYS A 284 34.15 -14.45 30.42
C LYS A 284 35.19 -15.01 29.43
N ALA A 285 35.58 -14.18 28.47
CA ALA A 285 36.64 -14.49 27.52
C ALA A 285 38.02 -14.63 28.18
N SER A 286 38.89 -15.41 27.54
CA SER A 286 40.35 -15.33 27.71
C SER A 286 41.00 -15.28 26.33
N ALA A 287 42.06 -14.49 26.21
CA ALA A 287 42.94 -14.45 25.05
C ALA A 287 44.16 -15.37 25.25
N SER A 288 45.15 -15.25 24.35
CA SER A 288 46.44 -15.95 24.32
C SER A 288 46.39 -17.45 23.94
N ALA A 289 47.37 -18.00 23.20
CA ALA A 289 48.55 -17.39 22.57
C ALA A 289 48.97 -18.12 21.27
N SER A 290 49.82 -17.46 20.48
CA SER A 290 50.64 -18.08 19.43
C SER A 290 51.83 -18.84 20.04
N PRO A 291 52.38 -19.83 19.32
CA PRO A 291 53.83 -19.87 19.13
C PRO A 291 54.24 -19.82 17.64
N SER A 292 55.54 -19.65 17.39
CA SER A 292 56.16 -19.56 16.06
C SER A 292 57.58 -20.17 16.09
N ALA A 293 58.08 -20.60 14.91
CA ALA A 293 59.37 -21.28 14.67
C ALA A 293 59.49 -22.69 15.34
N SER A 294 60.23 -23.70 14.84
CA SER A 294 61.05 -23.90 13.64
C SER A 294 61.19 -25.44 13.40
N SER A 295 61.94 -26.07 12.47
CA SER A 295 62.92 -25.73 11.41
C SER A 295 63.17 -26.98 10.52
N SER A 296 63.94 -26.83 9.43
CA SER A 296 64.68 -27.89 8.69
C SER A 296 63.89 -28.79 7.71
N ALA A 297 64.42 -29.17 6.53
CA ALA A 297 65.55 -28.65 5.73
C ALA A 297 65.56 -29.23 4.29
N ALA A 298 65.94 -28.42 3.27
CA ALA A 298 66.45 -28.77 1.91
C ALA A 298 65.59 -29.73 1.01
N LYS A 299 65.57 -29.73 -0.34
CA LYS A 299 66.34 -29.12 -1.47
C LYS A 299 65.49 -29.39 -2.78
N THR A 300 65.63 -28.86 -4.01
CA THR A 300 66.55 -27.94 -4.72
C THR A 300 65.83 -27.34 -5.97
N SER A 301 66.41 -26.29 -6.60
CA SER A 301 66.34 -25.93 -8.04
C SER A 301 65.15 -25.19 -8.69
N SER A 302 65.55 -24.37 -9.69
CA SER A 302 64.85 -23.86 -10.90
C SER A 302 63.70 -22.84 -10.83
N ARG A 303 64.09 -21.55 -10.77
CA ARG A 303 63.90 -20.45 -11.77
C ARG A 303 62.54 -20.22 -12.51
N SER A 304 62.30 -18.94 -12.81
CA SER A 304 61.13 -18.30 -13.44
C SER A 304 59.92 -18.13 -12.49
N LEU A 305 59.31 -16.96 -12.27
CA LEU A 305 59.07 -15.73 -13.06
C LEU A 305 58.02 -15.86 -14.17
N SER A 306 56.76 -15.61 -13.81
CA SER A 306 55.87 -14.72 -14.57
C SER A 306 54.93 -14.03 -13.58
N LYS A 307 54.57 -12.78 -13.86
CA LYS A 307 53.55 -12.01 -13.14
C LYS A 307 52.41 -11.70 -14.12
N GLU A 308 51.19 -11.56 -13.59
CA GLU A 308 50.31 -10.44 -13.95
C GLU A 308 49.92 -10.27 -15.44
N SER A 309 48.81 -10.88 -15.87
CA SER A 309 47.87 -10.23 -16.81
C SER A 309 46.49 -10.87 -16.78
N SER A 310 45.44 -10.04 -16.68
CA SER A 310 44.05 -10.34 -17.07
C SER A 310 43.22 -9.06 -17.09
N LYS A 311 43.52 -8.20 -18.06
CA LYS A 311 42.60 -7.16 -18.55
C LYS A 311 42.64 -7.15 -20.07
N GLU A 312 41.47 -6.91 -20.67
CA GLU A 312 41.23 -6.55 -22.07
C GLU A 312 41.81 -7.46 -23.16
N SER A 313 40.92 -8.15 -23.87
CA SER A 313 40.63 -7.85 -25.29
C SER A 313 39.63 -8.87 -25.84
N TRP A 314 38.75 -8.44 -26.74
CA TRP A 314 38.21 -9.28 -27.83
C TRP A 314 37.56 -8.40 -28.92
N LYS A 315 38.36 -8.01 -29.91
CA LYS A 315 37.89 -7.58 -31.25
C LYS A 315 39.05 -7.64 -32.25
N GLN A 316 38.78 -8.26 -33.41
CA GLN A 316 39.52 -8.12 -34.69
C GLN A 316 40.96 -8.71 -34.71
N SER A 317 41.48 -9.29 -35.80
CA SER A 317 40.92 -9.63 -37.13
C SER A 317 41.79 -10.70 -37.82
N ALA A 318 41.25 -11.45 -38.80
CA ALA A 318 42.06 -12.33 -39.68
C ALA A 318 41.46 -12.51 -41.10
N LYS A 319 42.34 -12.67 -42.11
CA LYS A 319 42.08 -12.77 -43.55
C LYS A 319 43.36 -13.30 -44.27
N VAL A 320 43.38 -13.84 -45.50
CA VAL A 320 42.34 -14.14 -46.51
C VAL A 320 42.82 -15.26 -47.45
N SER A 321 41.89 -15.99 -48.08
CA SER A 321 42.09 -16.68 -49.37
C SER A 321 40.72 -16.70 -50.10
N SER A 322 40.51 -16.35 -51.38
CA SER A 322 41.21 -16.63 -52.67
C SER A 322 41.09 -18.09 -53.09
N THR A 323 40.57 -18.48 -54.27
CA THR A 323 39.91 -17.79 -55.42
C THR A 323 38.91 -18.82 -56.05
N ASP A 324 38.18 -18.69 -57.18
CA ASP A 324 38.25 -17.85 -58.39
C ASP A 324 36.90 -17.86 -59.16
N SER A 325 36.71 -16.93 -60.12
CA SER A 325 35.87 -17.01 -61.35
C SER A 325 34.35 -17.40 -61.31
N SER A 326 33.48 -16.96 -62.24
CA SER A 326 33.51 -15.82 -63.19
C SER A 326 32.12 -15.53 -63.83
N THR A 327 31.90 -14.28 -64.26
CA THR A 327 31.07 -13.84 -65.44
C THR A 327 29.53 -13.98 -65.46
N SER A 328 28.87 -12.84 -65.80
CA SER A 328 27.47 -12.66 -66.27
C SER A 328 26.30 -12.92 -65.29
N GLY A 329 25.11 -12.31 -65.45
CA GLY A 329 24.77 -11.13 -66.27
C GLY A 329 23.33 -11.09 -66.81
N SER A 330 22.65 -9.96 -66.61
CA SER A 330 21.43 -9.48 -67.32
C SER A 330 20.03 -9.80 -66.75
N LYS A 331 19.11 -8.87 -67.06
CA LYS A 331 17.64 -8.96 -67.20
C LYS A 331 16.74 -9.08 -65.96
N THR A 332 16.16 -7.92 -65.65
CA THR A 332 14.76 -7.73 -65.22
C THR A 332 13.74 -8.57 -66.00
N VAL A 333 12.68 -9.03 -65.33
CA VAL A 333 11.34 -9.19 -65.94
C VAL A 333 10.25 -9.01 -64.87
N SER A 334 9.04 -8.66 -65.28
CA SER A 334 7.90 -8.32 -64.43
C SER A 334 6.65 -9.16 -64.74
N GLY A 335 5.90 -9.52 -63.70
CA GLY A 335 4.57 -10.15 -63.75
C GLY A 335 4.04 -10.33 -62.32
N SER A 336 2.83 -9.96 -61.89
CA SER A 336 1.47 -10.00 -62.49
C SER A 336 0.75 -11.33 -62.23
N GLY A 337 -0.42 -11.26 -61.57
CA GLY A 337 -1.20 -12.40 -61.05
C GLY A 337 -1.59 -12.18 -59.57
N SER A 338 -2.68 -11.53 -59.16
CA SER A 338 -4.11 -11.58 -59.56
C SER A 338 -4.76 -12.96 -59.37
N GLY A 339 -5.50 -13.12 -58.27
CA GLY A 339 -6.28 -14.33 -57.95
C GLY A 339 -7.41 -14.00 -56.97
N SER A 340 -8.63 -13.91 -57.47
CA SER A 340 -9.85 -13.56 -56.72
C SER A 340 -10.63 -14.81 -56.27
N GLY A 341 -11.20 -14.79 -55.07
CA GLY A 341 -12.08 -15.86 -54.58
C GLY A 341 -13.21 -15.31 -53.70
N SER A 342 -14.41 -15.16 -54.28
CA SER A 342 -15.64 -14.71 -53.61
C SER A 342 -16.47 -15.88 -53.09
N GLY A 343 -17.10 -15.73 -51.92
CA GLY A 343 -17.94 -16.76 -51.31
C GLY A 343 -19.08 -16.15 -50.48
N SER A 344 -20.18 -15.80 -51.13
CA SER A 344 -21.39 -15.26 -50.49
C SER A 344 -22.37 -16.38 -50.11
N GLY A 345 -22.86 -16.38 -48.86
CA GLY A 345 -23.84 -17.34 -48.35
C GLY A 345 -24.98 -16.67 -47.58
N SER A 346 -26.05 -16.29 -48.29
CA SER A 346 -27.26 -15.70 -47.68
C SER A 346 -28.23 -16.79 -47.24
N GLY A 347 -28.71 -16.73 -45.99
CA GLY A 347 -29.64 -17.71 -45.43
C GLY A 347 -30.72 -17.07 -44.55
N SER A 348 -31.83 -16.65 -45.16
CA SER A 348 -32.98 -16.06 -44.45
C SER A 348 -33.98 -17.13 -44.01
N GLY A 349 -34.31 -17.16 -42.72
CA GLY A 349 -35.44 -17.93 -42.16
C GLY A 349 -36.25 -17.03 -41.22
N SER A 350 -37.58 -17.14 -41.22
CA SER A 350 -38.47 -16.17 -40.57
C SER A 350 -39.69 -16.83 -39.90
N ALA A 351 -40.22 -16.13 -38.89
CA ALA A 351 -41.48 -16.35 -38.18
C ALA A 351 -41.66 -17.66 -37.37
N GLY A 352 -42.39 -17.56 -36.26
CA GLY A 352 -42.69 -18.69 -35.37
C GLY A 352 -43.10 -18.26 -33.96
N ALA A 353 -44.24 -17.58 -33.82
CA ALA A 353 -44.78 -17.17 -32.51
C ALA A 353 -46.03 -17.98 -32.14
N SER A 354 -46.07 -18.54 -30.93
CA SER A 354 -47.24 -19.20 -30.34
C SER A 354 -47.22 -19.13 -28.82
N LYS A 355 -48.38 -19.36 -28.17
CA LYS A 355 -48.61 -19.27 -26.72
C LYS A 355 -49.02 -20.63 -26.14
N GLY A 356 -48.70 -20.87 -24.87
CA GLY A 356 -49.22 -21.97 -24.02
C GLY A 356 -48.28 -22.14 -22.81
N ALA A 357 -48.65 -22.08 -21.52
CA ALA A 357 -49.88 -22.34 -20.74
C ALA A 357 -49.97 -23.76 -20.14
N SER A 358 -50.61 -23.85 -18.97
CA SER A 358 -50.54 -24.95 -17.96
C SER A 358 -49.17 -25.02 -17.24
N GLN A 359 -49.05 -25.25 -15.92
CA GLN A 359 -49.69 -26.24 -15.03
C GLN A 359 -49.26 -27.68 -15.39
N ASP A 360 -48.79 -28.52 -14.47
CA ASP A 360 -48.90 -28.48 -13.00
C ASP A 360 -47.58 -28.17 -12.24
#